data_AF-A0A9E4ZW71-F1
#
_entry.id   AF-A0A9E4ZW71-F1
#
_cell.length_a   1.000
_cell.length_b   1.000
_cell.length_c   1.000
_cell.angle_alpha   90.00
_cell.angle_beta   90.00
_cell.angle_gamma   90.00
#
_symmetry.space_group_name_H-M   'P 1'
#
loop_
_entity.id
_entity.type
_entity.pdbx_description
1 polymer ?
#
loop_
_entity_poly.entity_id
_entity_poly.type
_entity_poly.pdbx_seq_one_letter_code
_entity_poly.pdbx_strand_id
1 'polypeptide(L)'
;MGLGSRELSDWRKAKKARKRKINSTRTLILLENERNLESLKEFWYKLNKSDESEENIDESKIDIAKRLIKMPMPCLDDFMWRKHASLLTITFKDKEIVDVSTFNNCLESLKSIYSKLVDLDTMDREFNSTYASSGAELSSLPHSNRFKEEAPGLLDEFEEITLALLKNGNPLDKKKS
;
A
#
# COMPACT_ATOMS: atom_id res chain seq x y z
N MET A 1 -24.65 -2.47 -54.62
CA MET A 1 -23.27 -2.58 -54.10
C MET A 1 -23.05 -1.67 -52.88
N GLY A 2 -23.57 -1.99 -51.69
CA GLY A 2 -23.52 -1.06 -50.53
C GLY A 2 -23.43 -1.69 -49.14
N LEU A 3 -23.59 -3.00 -48.99
CA LEU A 3 -23.61 -3.68 -47.68
C LEU A 3 -22.19 -3.90 -47.12
N GLY A 4 -21.27 -4.41 -47.93
CA GLY A 4 -19.89 -4.68 -47.50
C GLY A 4 -19.08 -3.44 -47.08
N SER A 5 -19.40 -2.25 -47.62
CA SER A 5 -18.72 -1.00 -47.24
C SER A 5 -19.15 -0.51 -45.84
N ARG A 6 -20.42 -0.73 -45.48
CA ARG A 6 -20.98 -0.36 -44.18
C ARG A 6 -20.47 -1.30 -43.07
N GLU A 7 -20.47 -2.60 -43.34
CA GLU A 7 -19.91 -3.63 -42.44
C GLU A 7 -18.42 -3.41 -42.14
N LEU A 8 -17.62 -3.12 -43.18
CA LEU A 8 -16.20 -2.76 -43.02
C LEU A 8 -16.02 -1.49 -42.18
N SER A 9 -16.88 -0.50 -42.34
CA SER A 9 -16.81 0.75 -41.59
C SER A 9 -17.14 0.54 -40.11
N ASP A 10 -18.15 -0.27 -39.80
CA ASP A 10 -18.59 -0.58 -38.44
C ASP A 10 -17.57 -1.46 -37.72
N TRP A 11 -16.96 -2.42 -38.42
CA TRP A 11 -15.82 -3.20 -37.91
C TRP A 11 -14.63 -2.31 -37.54
N ARG A 12 -14.26 -1.33 -38.39
CA ARG A 12 -13.18 -0.38 -38.09
C ARG A 12 -13.50 0.48 -36.86
N LYS A 13 -14.75 0.97 -36.75
CA LYS A 13 -15.20 1.75 -35.58
C LYS A 13 -15.13 0.91 -34.30
N ALA A 14 -15.62 -0.34 -34.33
CA ALA A 14 -15.56 -1.26 -33.21
C ALA A 14 -14.12 -1.56 -32.78
N LYS A 15 -13.22 -1.82 -33.75
CA LYS A 15 -11.78 -2.01 -33.48
C LYS A 15 -11.14 -0.79 -32.82
N LYS A 16 -11.44 0.42 -33.31
CA LYS A 16 -10.95 1.68 -32.72
C LYS A 16 -11.50 1.91 -31.31
N ALA A 17 -12.78 1.60 -31.07
CA ALA A 17 -13.38 1.68 -29.74
C ALA A 17 -12.72 0.70 -28.76
N ARG A 18 -12.49 -0.56 -29.17
CA ARG A 18 -11.79 -1.56 -28.36
C ARG A 18 -10.38 -1.11 -27.99
N LYS A 19 -9.61 -0.61 -28.96
CA LYS A 19 -8.25 -0.10 -28.72
C LYS A 19 -8.25 1.07 -27.74
N ARG A 20 -9.20 2.00 -27.86
CA ARG A 20 -9.35 3.10 -26.90
C ARG A 20 -9.65 2.60 -25.49
N LYS A 21 -10.54 1.61 -25.35
CA LYS A 21 -10.88 1.01 -24.05
C LYS A 21 -9.66 0.37 -23.39
N ILE A 22 -8.92 -0.46 -24.13
CA ILE A 22 -7.66 -1.09 -23.66
C ILE A 22 -6.66 -0.03 -23.19
N ASN A 23 -6.38 0.97 -24.03
CA ASN A 23 -5.44 2.02 -23.69
C ASN A 23 -5.90 2.82 -22.45
N SER A 24 -7.18 3.16 -22.37
CA SER A 24 -7.74 3.89 -21.23
C SER A 24 -7.62 3.08 -19.94
N THR A 25 -7.99 1.79 -19.95
CA THR A 25 -7.86 0.93 -18.78
C THR A 25 -6.41 0.82 -18.33
N ARG A 26 -5.49 0.63 -19.28
CA ARG A 26 -4.06 0.57 -18.99
C ARG A 26 -3.54 1.88 -18.37
N THR A 27 -3.93 3.03 -18.91
CA THR A 27 -3.54 4.34 -18.38
C THR A 27 -4.11 4.57 -16.97
N LEU A 28 -5.36 4.19 -16.71
CA LEU A 28 -5.97 4.38 -15.39
C LEU A 28 -5.26 3.57 -14.31
N ILE A 29 -4.94 2.30 -14.57
CA ILE A 29 -4.21 1.44 -13.62
C ILE A 29 -2.76 1.94 -13.45
N LEU A 30 -2.12 2.40 -14.53
CA LEU A 30 -0.79 2.99 -14.45
C LEU A 30 -0.77 4.21 -13.51
N LEU A 31 -1.71 5.14 -13.68
CA LEU A 31 -1.82 6.34 -12.84
C LEU A 31 -2.17 6.02 -11.38
N GLU A 32 -3.01 5.02 -11.14
CA GLU A 32 -3.31 4.52 -9.79
C GLU A 32 -2.03 4.02 -9.10
N ASN A 33 -1.25 3.17 -9.78
CA ASN A 33 0.01 2.66 -9.26
C ASN A 33 1.05 3.76 -9.02
N GLU A 34 1.16 4.75 -9.93
CA GLU A 34 2.05 5.92 -9.74
C GLU A 34 1.65 6.72 -8.51
N ARG A 35 0.36 7.01 -8.34
CA ARG A 35 -0.15 7.74 -7.17
C ARG A 35 0.12 7.00 -5.87
N ASN A 36 -0.07 5.67 -5.85
CA ASN A 36 0.22 4.85 -4.68
C ASN A 36 1.71 4.90 -4.32
N LEU A 37 2.60 4.79 -5.31
CA LEU A 37 4.05 4.86 -5.10
C LEU A 37 4.49 6.24 -4.60
N GLU A 38 3.97 7.33 -5.18
CA GLU A 38 4.31 8.68 -4.72
C GLU A 38 3.83 8.90 -3.28
N SER A 39 2.61 8.48 -2.97
CA SER A 39 2.06 8.59 -1.61
C SER A 39 2.87 7.78 -0.60
N LEU A 40 3.27 6.55 -0.97
CA LEU A 40 4.11 5.69 -0.14
C LEU A 40 5.51 6.30 0.06
N LYS A 41 6.10 6.89 -0.99
CA LYS A 41 7.40 7.55 -0.93
C LYS A 41 7.37 8.78 -0.02
N GLU A 42 6.35 9.63 -0.16
CA GLU A 42 6.16 10.78 0.73
C GLU A 42 5.96 10.35 2.18
N PHE A 43 5.14 9.32 2.41
CA PHE A 43 4.90 8.77 3.74
C PHE A 43 6.19 8.22 4.36
N TRP A 44 6.94 7.39 3.61
CA TRP A 44 8.20 6.81 4.05
C TRP A 44 9.25 7.89 4.35
N TYR A 45 9.31 8.93 3.51
CA TYR A 45 10.20 10.05 3.73
C TYR A 45 9.86 10.83 5.01
N LYS A 46 8.57 11.11 5.25
CA LYS A 46 8.11 11.79 6.47
C LYS A 46 8.35 10.95 7.73
N LEU A 47 8.17 9.63 7.65
CA LEU A 47 8.45 8.74 8.76
C LEU A 47 9.92 8.81 9.20
N ASN A 48 10.82 8.85 8.21
CA ASN A 48 12.27 8.85 8.42
C ASN A 48 12.89 10.24 8.59
N LYS A 49 12.18 11.32 8.26
CA LYS A 49 12.59 12.67 8.63
C LYS A 49 12.17 12.94 10.06
N SER A 50 13.12 12.86 10.99
CA SER A 50 12.97 13.49 12.29
C SER A 50 12.79 15.00 12.11
N ASP A 51 11.86 15.61 12.85
CA ASP A 51 11.89 17.05 13.05
C ASP A 51 13.27 17.44 13.60
N GLU A 52 13.82 18.53 13.06
CA GLU A 52 15.17 19.13 13.16
C GLU A 52 15.90 19.25 14.53
N SER A 53 15.77 18.31 15.46
CA SER A 53 16.64 18.27 16.64
C SER A 53 17.08 16.85 16.94
N GLU A 54 18.36 16.62 16.66
CA GLU A 54 19.15 15.42 16.94
C GLU A 54 18.97 14.31 15.89
N GLU A 55 20.04 14.10 15.11
CA GLU A 55 20.42 12.78 14.61
C GLU A 55 20.54 11.83 15.82
N ASN A 56 19.40 11.37 16.34
CA ASN A 56 19.38 10.25 17.26
C ASN A 56 19.71 9.01 16.45
N ILE A 57 21.01 8.77 16.30
CA ILE A 57 21.62 7.55 15.73
C ILE A 57 21.12 6.29 16.47
N ASP A 58 20.43 6.46 17.59
CA ASP A 58 19.92 5.41 18.48
C ASP A 58 18.38 5.46 18.65
N GLU A 59 17.62 5.90 17.64
CA GLU A 59 16.16 5.80 17.69
C GLU A 59 15.73 4.32 17.70
N SER A 60 15.01 3.91 18.75
CA SER A 60 14.60 2.52 18.87
C SER A 60 13.53 2.17 17.81
N LYS A 61 13.52 0.93 17.32
CA LYS A 61 12.46 0.45 16.41
C LYS A 61 11.05 0.66 16.99
N ILE A 62 10.93 0.66 18.31
CA ILE A 62 9.67 0.92 19.01
C ILE A 62 9.22 2.37 18.80
N ASP A 63 10.15 3.33 18.83
CA ASP A 63 9.85 4.75 18.64
C ASP A 63 9.43 5.03 17.19
N ILE A 64 10.10 4.41 16.21
CA ILE A 64 9.71 4.46 14.80
C ILE A 64 8.33 3.83 14.59
N ALA A 65 8.06 2.66 15.18
CA ALA A 65 6.76 2.01 15.08
C ALA A 65 5.64 2.88 15.70
N LYS A 66 5.91 3.55 16.83
CA LYS A 66 4.99 4.52 17.43
C LYS A 66 4.77 5.74 16.55
N ARG A 67 5.82 6.24 15.87
CA ARG A 67 5.69 7.34 14.91
C ARG A 67 4.84 6.94 13.72
N LEU A 68 5.05 5.73 13.20
CA LEU A 68 4.31 5.16 12.08
C LEU A 68 2.80 5.15 12.35
N ILE A 69 2.35 4.64 13.50
CA ILE A 69 0.91 4.58 13.83
C ILE A 69 0.29 5.94 14.19
N LYS A 70 1.11 6.95 14.51
CA LYS A 70 0.65 8.32 14.75
C LYS A 70 0.44 9.10 13.46
N MET A 71 1.07 8.67 12.36
CA MET A 71 0.92 9.28 11.05
C MET A 71 -0.28 8.67 10.32
N PRO A 72 -1.10 9.49 9.62
CA PRO A 72 -2.20 8.95 8.83
C PRO A 72 -1.66 8.09 7.68
N MET A 73 -2.11 6.83 7.60
CA MET A 73 -1.76 5.92 6.51
C MET A 73 -2.17 6.52 5.15
N PRO A 74 -1.29 6.53 4.13
CA PRO A 74 -1.66 6.98 2.80
C PRO A 74 -2.79 6.12 2.23
N CYS A 75 -3.63 6.73 1.39
CA CYS A 75 -4.66 6.01 0.64
C CYS A 75 -3.98 5.19 -0.46
N LEU A 76 -3.60 3.95 -0.13
CA LEU A 76 -3.10 2.97 -1.08
C LEU A 76 -4.31 2.17 -1.59
N ASP A 77 -4.68 2.24 -2.86
CA ASP A 77 -5.82 1.48 -3.37
C ASP A 77 -5.59 0.90 -4.77
N ASP A 78 -6.35 -0.12 -5.11
CA ASP A 78 -6.32 -0.85 -6.38
C ASP A 78 -7.73 -0.80 -7.02
N PHE A 79 -8.42 0.32 -6.85
CA PHE A 79 -9.81 0.47 -7.26
C PHE A 79 -9.98 0.27 -8.77
N MET A 80 -9.13 0.87 -9.59
CA MET A 80 -9.15 0.74 -11.04
C MET A 80 -8.78 -0.67 -11.46
N TRP A 81 -7.84 -1.32 -10.76
CA TRP A 81 -7.53 -2.73 -10.94
C TRP A 81 -8.78 -3.62 -10.73
N ARG A 82 -9.44 -3.51 -9.58
CA ARG A 82 -10.66 -4.29 -9.27
C ARG A 82 -11.81 -3.97 -10.23
N LYS A 83 -12.05 -2.68 -10.51
CA LYS A 83 -13.12 -2.21 -11.40
C LYS A 83 -12.99 -2.75 -12.83
N HIS A 84 -11.76 -2.99 -13.28
CA HIS A 84 -11.48 -3.47 -14.64
C HIS A 84 -11.06 -4.94 -14.70
N ALA A 85 -11.28 -5.72 -13.63
CA ALA A 85 -10.93 -7.14 -13.54
C ALA A 85 -11.39 -7.97 -14.76
N SER A 86 -12.60 -7.70 -15.27
CA SER A 86 -13.18 -8.41 -16.43
C SER A 86 -12.47 -8.12 -17.76
N LEU A 87 -11.61 -7.10 -17.81
CA LEU A 87 -10.89 -6.68 -19.03
C LEU A 87 -9.40 -6.99 -18.96
N LEU A 88 -8.89 -7.58 -17.88
CA LEU A 88 -7.46 -7.74 -17.66
C LEU A 88 -6.79 -8.58 -18.76
N THR A 89 -7.36 -9.76 -19.06
CA THR A 89 -6.82 -10.71 -20.05
C THR A 89 -6.79 -10.16 -21.48
N ILE A 90 -7.61 -9.15 -21.79
CA ILE A 90 -7.61 -8.49 -23.09
C ILE A 90 -6.77 -7.20 -23.11
N THR A 91 -6.37 -6.70 -21.94
CA THR A 91 -5.70 -5.40 -21.76
C THR A 91 -4.21 -5.57 -21.48
N PHE A 92 -3.83 -6.63 -20.76
CA PHE A 92 -2.48 -6.87 -20.25
C PHE A 92 -1.97 -8.25 -20.67
N LYS A 93 -0.65 -8.41 -20.70
CA LYS A 93 -0.02 -9.73 -20.79
C LYS A 93 -0.12 -10.44 -19.45
N ASP A 94 -0.11 -11.77 -19.44
CA ASP A 94 -0.20 -12.56 -18.20
C ASP A 94 0.86 -12.17 -17.17
N LYS A 95 2.11 -11.92 -17.60
CA LYS A 95 3.17 -11.44 -16.72
C LYS A 95 2.83 -10.09 -16.08
N GLU A 96 2.29 -9.15 -16.84
CA GLU A 96 1.87 -7.84 -16.30
C GLU A 96 0.72 -7.99 -15.30
N ILE A 97 -0.18 -8.97 -15.52
CA ILE A 97 -1.26 -9.26 -14.58
C ILE A 97 -0.71 -9.76 -13.25
N VAL A 98 0.26 -10.68 -13.31
CA VAL A 98 0.96 -11.19 -12.12
C VAL A 98 1.69 -10.05 -11.41
N ASP A 99 2.48 -9.27 -12.14
CA ASP A 99 3.28 -8.17 -11.56
C ASP A 99 2.40 -7.11 -10.87
N VAL A 100 1.26 -6.72 -11.48
CA VAL A 100 0.31 -5.78 -10.86
C VAL A 100 -0.41 -6.42 -9.66
N SER A 101 -0.78 -7.70 -9.74
CA SER A 101 -1.40 -8.40 -8.61
C SER A 101 -0.45 -8.49 -7.42
N THR A 102 0.83 -8.80 -7.65
CA THR A 102 1.86 -8.83 -6.60
C THR A 102 2.06 -7.45 -5.99
N PHE A 103 2.12 -6.41 -6.82
CA PHE A 103 2.19 -5.02 -6.35
C PHE A 103 1.01 -4.67 -5.43
N ASN A 104 -0.23 -4.99 -5.83
CA ASN A 104 -1.42 -4.71 -5.01
C ASN A 104 -1.45 -5.52 -3.71
N ASN A 105 -0.99 -6.78 -3.73
CA ASN A 105 -0.88 -7.60 -2.53
C ASN A 105 0.13 -7.01 -1.51
N CYS A 106 1.23 -6.44 -2.00
CA CYS A 106 2.17 -5.74 -1.13
C CYS A 106 1.54 -4.50 -0.49
N LEU A 107 0.74 -3.71 -1.23
CA LEU A 107 0.02 -2.56 -0.67
C LEU A 107 -0.98 -2.98 0.42
N GLU A 108 -1.74 -4.06 0.20
CA GLU A 108 -2.65 -4.60 1.22
C GLU A 108 -1.90 -5.15 2.44
N SER A 109 -0.72 -5.74 2.24
CA SER A 109 0.13 -6.21 3.34
C SER A 109 0.61 -5.05 4.21
N LEU A 110 1.02 -3.92 3.61
CA LEU A 110 1.37 -2.70 4.36
C LEU A 110 0.20 -2.20 5.22
N LYS A 111 -1.02 -2.18 4.67
CA LYS A 111 -2.21 -1.79 5.45
C LYS A 111 -2.47 -2.75 6.59
N SER A 112 -2.36 -4.06 6.34
CA SER A 112 -2.57 -5.08 7.37
C SER A 112 -1.57 -4.93 8.52
N ILE A 113 -0.28 -4.71 8.21
CA ILE A 113 0.75 -4.46 9.21
C ILE A 113 0.44 -3.18 10.00
N TYR A 114 0.08 -2.09 9.30
CA TYR A 114 -0.31 -0.83 9.95
C TYR A 114 -1.48 -1.03 10.92
N SER A 115 -2.56 -1.70 10.49
CA SER A 115 -3.71 -1.99 11.34
C SER A 115 -3.33 -2.83 12.55
N LYS A 116 -2.51 -3.87 12.38
CA LYS A 116 -2.02 -4.68 13.52
C LYS A 116 -1.24 -3.84 14.52
N LEU A 117 -0.38 -2.93 14.07
CA LEU A 117 0.36 -2.04 14.97
C LEU A 117 -0.56 -1.09 15.73
N VAL A 118 -1.60 -0.54 15.09
CA VAL A 118 -2.62 0.29 15.75
C VAL A 118 -3.41 -0.51 16.79
N ASP A 119 -3.81 -1.74 16.45
CA ASP A 119 -4.54 -2.62 17.36
C ASP A 119 -3.70 -2.98 18.58
N LEU A 120 -2.42 -3.30 18.40
CA LEU A 120 -1.46 -3.57 19.49
C LEU A 120 -1.32 -2.37 20.43
N ASP A 121 -1.14 -1.16 19.90
CA ASP A 121 -1.02 0.07 20.72
C ASP A 121 -2.32 0.35 21.49
N THR A 122 -3.47 0.15 20.83
CA THR A 122 -4.79 0.34 21.45
C THR A 122 -5.01 -0.65 22.60
N MET A 123 -4.74 -1.94 22.39
CA MET A 123 -4.87 -2.98 23.41
C MET A 123 -3.94 -2.73 24.60
N ASP A 124 -2.68 -2.37 24.36
CA ASP A 124 -1.73 -2.07 25.43
C ASP A 124 -2.18 -0.85 26.25
N ARG A 125 -2.71 0.19 25.59
CA ARG A 125 -3.23 1.38 26.27
C ARG A 125 -4.48 1.07 27.11
N GLU A 126 -5.43 0.32 26.55
CA GLU A 126 -6.66 -0.08 27.24
C GLU A 126 -6.36 -0.95 28.46
N PHE A 127 -5.50 -1.95 28.29
CA PHE A 127 -5.07 -2.83 29.38
C PHE A 127 -4.44 -2.01 30.51
N ASN A 128 -3.45 -1.17 30.20
CA ASN A 128 -2.74 -0.38 31.21
C ASN A 128 -3.65 0.69 31.87
N SER A 129 -4.65 1.23 31.17
CA SER A 129 -5.62 2.17 31.74
C SER A 129 -6.64 1.51 32.69
N THR A 130 -7.08 0.29 32.40
CA THR A 130 -8.07 -0.44 33.19
C THR A 130 -7.56 -0.76 34.60
N TYR A 131 -6.27 -1.06 34.71
CA TYR A 131 -5.64 -1.38 36.00
C TYR A 131 -5.25 -0.14 36.80
N ALA A 132 -4.95 0.99 36.15
CA ALA A 132 -4.69 2.26 36.83
C ALA A 132 -5.93 2.79 37.60
N SER A 133 -7.14 2.48 37.13
CA SER A 133 -8.40 2.84 37.82
C SER A 133 -8.78 1.90 38.98
N SER A 134 -8.10 0.77 39.15
CA SER A 134 -8.46 -0.26 40.15
C SER A 134 -7.86 -0.01 41.56
N GLY A 135 -7.05 1.04 41.74
CA GLY A 135 -6.46 1.39 43.03
C GLY A 135 -5.39 0.42 43.55
N ALA A 136 -5.01 -0.60 42.76
CA ALA A 136 -3.89 -1.49 43.05
C ALA A 136 -2.55 -0.75 42.84
N GLU A 137 -1.55 -1.04 43.68
CA GLU A 137 -0.20 -0.48 43.54
C GLU A 137 0.35 -0.81 42.14
N LEU A 138 0.45 0.24 41.30
CA LEU A 138 0.83 0.17 39.88
C LEU A 138 2.12 -0.62 39.61
N SER A 139 3.02 -0.72 40.59
CA SER A 139 4.30 -1.44 40.49
C SER A 139 4.17 -2.97 40.51
N SER A 140 3.01 -3.53 40.89
CA SER A 140 2.81 -4.98 41.07
C SER A 140 2.01 -5.67 39.97
N LEU A 141 1.44 -4.90 39.04
CA LEU A 141 0.56 -5.42 37.97
C LEU A 141 1.36 -5.67 36.68
N PRO A 142 1.14 -6.81 36.00
CA PRO A 142 1.84 -7.11 34.75
C PRO A 142 1.40 -6.11 33.69
N HIS A 143 2.28 -5.23 33.25
CA HIS A 143 2.01 -4.33 32.13
C HIS A 143 2.03 -5.13 30.84
N SER A 144 1.09 -4.85 29.93
CA SER A 144 1.21 -5.41 28.58
C SER A 144 2.41 -4.78 27.90
N ASN A 145 3.35 -5.62 27.47
CA ASN A 145 4.54 -5.24 26.69
C ASN A 145 4.44 -5.77 25.25
N ARG A 146 3.25 -6.22 24.81
CA ARG A 146 3.05 -6.85 23.51
C ARG A 146 3.47 -5.94 22.36
N PHE A 147 3.19 -4.64 22.44
CA PHE A 147 3.67 -3.70 21.43
C PHE A 147 5.20 -3.67 21.38
N LYS A 148 5.90 -3.67 22.53
CA LYS A 148 7.37 -3.65 22.55
C LYS A 148 7.97 -4.95 22.03
N GLU A 149 7.28 -6.07 22.19
CA GLU A 149 7.71 -7.40 21.74
C GLU A 149 7.47 -7.62 20.25
N GLU A 150 6.29 -7.24 19.73
CA GLU A 150 5.86 -7.54 18.36
C GLU A 150 6.11 -6.42 17.36
N ALA A 151 6.06 -5.14 17.79
CA ALA A 151 6.18 -4.01 16.86
C ALA A 151 7.51 -3.94 16.09
N PRO A 152 8.68 -4.30 16.66
CA PRO A 152 9.93 -4.29 15.91
C PRO A 152 9.92 -5.23 14.71
N GLY A 153 9.35 -6.43 14.85
CA GLY A 153 9.24 -7.40 13.74
C GLY A 153 8.27 -6.94 12.66
N LEU A 154 7.12 -6.39 13.07
CA LEU A 154 6.15 -5.79 12.14
C LEU A 154 6.73 -4.58 11.40
N LEU A 155 7.56 -3.77 12.07
CA LEU A 155 8.24 -2.64 11.43
C LEU A 155 9.26 -3.12 10.38
N ASP A 156 10.01 -4.18 10.67
CA ASP A 156 10.96 -4.76 9.72
C ASP A 156 10.25 -5.26 8.46
N GLU A 157 9.13 -5.97 8.61
CA GLU A 157 8.29 -6.40 7.48
C GLU A 157 7.74 -5.19 6.69
N PHE A 158 7.27 -4.15 7.39
CA PHE A 158 6.77 -2.93 6.76
C PHE A 158 7.86 -2.23 5.94
N GLU A 159 9.06 -2.10 6.50
CA GLU A 159 10.22 -1.51 5.83
C GLU A 159 10.62 -2.33 4.61
N GLU A 160 10.74 -3.65 4.74
CA GLU A 160 11.12 -4.53 3.64
C GLU A 160 10.16 -4.39 2.45
N ILE A 161 8.84 -4.45 2.71
CA ILE A 161 7.82 -4.31 1.67
C ILE A 161 7.88 -2.91 1.05
N THR A 162 8.03 -1.87 1.87
CA THR A 162 8.10 -0.48 1.40
C THR A 162 9.29 -0.26 0.49
N LEU A 163 10.49 -0.67 0.91
CA LEU A 163 11.71 -0.54 0.12
C LEU A 163 11.65 -1.37 -1.16
N ALA A 164 11.09 -2.58 -1.11
CA ALA A 164 10.89 -3.42 -2.28
C ALA A 164 9.96 -2.75 -3.32
N LEU A 165 8.84 -2.16 -2.88
CA LEU A 165 7.92 -1.43 -3.74
C LEU A 165 8.57 -0.20 -4.37
N LEU A 166 9.27 0.61 -3.59
CA LEU A 166 9.95 1.82 -4.08
C LEU A 166 11.09 1.48 -5.06
N LYS A 167 11.83 0.40 -4.82
CA LYS A 167 12.90 -0.08 -5.72
C LYS A 167 12.34 -0.68 -7.01
N ASN A 168 11.26 -1.44 -6.92
CA ASN A 168 10.66 -2.09 -8.09
C ASN A 168 9.87 -1.09 -8.95
N GLY A 169 9.32 -0.05 -8.34
CA GLY A 169 8.55 0.98 -9.04
C GLY A 169 7.27 0.42 -9.64
N ASN A 170 6.71 1.15 -10.62
CA ASN A 170 5.44 0.76 -11.22
C ASN A 170 5.61 -0.50 -12.09
N PRO A 171 4.84 -1.58 -11.87
CA PRO A 171 4.93 -2.79 -12.69
C PRO A 171 4.57 -2.58 -14.16
N LEU A 172 3.86 -1.50 -14.50
CA LEU A 172 3.44 -1.18 -15.87
C LEU A 172 4.38 -0.22 -16.60
N ASP A 173 5.45 0.23 -15.95
CA ASP A 173 6.39 1.18 -16.53
C ASP A 173 7.24 0.55 -17.63
N LYS A 174 7.26 1.21 -18.79
CA LYS A 174 7.91 0.69 -20.01
C LYS A 174 9.44 0.65 -19.94
N LYS A 175 10.05 1.19 -18.88
CA LYS A 175 11.52 1.28 -18.76
C LYS A 175 12.20 -0.04 -18.37
N LYS A 176 11.44 -1.11 -18.10
CA LYS A 176 11.95 -2.44 -17.72
C LYS A 176 11.69 -3.57 -18.73
N SER A 177 11.25 -3.24 -19.96
CA SER A 177 11.05 -4.22 -21.05
C SER A 177 11.93 -3.95 -22.25
#